data_AF-A0A1S1U3R0-F1
#
_entry.id   AF-A0A1S1U3R0-F1
#
_cell.length_a   1.000
_cell.length_b   1.000
_cell.length_c   1.000
_cell.angle_alpha   90.00
_cell.angle_beta   90.00
_cell.angle_gamma   90.00
#
_symmetry.space_group_name_H-M   'P 1'
#
loop_
_entity.id
_entity.type
_entity.pdbx_description
1 polymer ?
#
loop_
_entity_poly.entity_id
_entity_poly.type
_entity_poly.pdbx_seq_one_letter_code
_entity_poly.pdbx_strand_id
1 'polypeptide(L)'
;MRTDENKEDIEEDGIASHPDDDLANKAQIQEAITNLYNNVSMKKRLIAVATLILRGKPHLKRQYEPEDLFQEALERIGIGKRKWPKNRVDFPGLVIGVMKSWSFSLEKSKALEDVKVVMEHEFASAAAGDDALNLEEIAIDSMTPIEHLEATQLDIQWESLFVILKSQYQPQELPARILAVVTEDTFETLEEIRLALGVKESDFRNAWKVLMRAATKLEPKE
;
A
#
# COMPACT_ATOMS: atom_id res chain seq x y z
N MET A 1 -40.66 3.23 -11.34
CA MET A 1 -40.37 1.98 -12.07
C MET A 1 -39.12 2.19 -12.90
N ARG A 2 -38.18 1.24 -12.84
CA ARG A 2 -36.92 1.06 -13.62
C ARG A 2 -35.74 1.93 -13.15
N THR A 3 -34.89 1.45 -12.23
CA THR A 3 -33.77 0.48 -12.36
C THR A 3 -32.68 0.96 -13.31
N ASP A 4 -31.47 1.17 -12.80
CA ASP A 4 -30.36 0.24 -13.04
C ASP A 4 -29.19 0.56 -12.10
N GLU A 5 -29.00 -0.38 -11.18
CA GLU A 5 -27.84 -0.51 -10.30
C GLU A 5 -26.63 -0.86 -11.18
N ASN A 6 -25.80 0.11 -11.54
CA ASN A 6 -24.50 -0.20 -12.13
C ASN A 6 -23.47 -0.35 -11.00
N LYS A 7 -23.61 -1.46 -10.24
CA LYS A 7 -22.48 -2.04 -9.53
C LYS A 7 -21.58 -2.62 -10.61
N GLU A 8 -20.55 -1.86 -10.99
CA GLU A 8 -19.43 -2.43 -11.72
C GLU A 8 -18.80 -3.49 -10.80
N ASP A 9 -19.16 -4.74 -11.04
CA ASP A 9 -18.43 -5.90 -10.53
C ASP A 9 -17.01 -5.77 -11.10
N ILE A 10 -16.12 -5.19 -10.29
CA ILE A 10 -14.68 -5.19 -10.55
C ILE A 10 -14.32 -6.65 -10.78
N GLU A 11 -14.00 -7.00 -12.03
CA GLU A 11 -13.55 -8.34 -12.39
C GLU A 11 -12.29 -8.62 -11.60
N GLU A 12 -12.51 -9.31 -10.49
CA GLU A 12 -11.48 -9.74 -9.57
C GLU A 12 -10.63 -10.75 -10.36
N ASP A 13 -9.45 -10.35 -10.84
CA ASP A 13 -8.52 -11.20 -11.58
C ASP A 13 -8.19 -12.45 -10.76
N GLY A 14 -8.96 -13.50 -10.97
CA GLY A 14 -8.85 -14.76 -10.26
C GLY A 14 -7.91 -15.67 -10.97
N ILE A 15 -7.53 -16.74 -10.28
CA ILE A 15 -6.96 -17.89 -10.98
C ILE A 15 -7.96 -18.26 -12.08
N ALA A 16 -7.58 -18.05 -13.33
CA ALA A 16 -8.42 -18.36 -14.48
C ALA A 16 -8.87 -19.82 -14.33
N SER A 17 -10.19 -20.00 -14.15
CA SER A 17 -10.77 -21.33 -13.97
C SER A 17 -10.58 -22.09 -15.27
N HIS A 18 -9.74 -23.12 -15.23
CA HIS A 18 -9.62 -24.05 -16.33
C HIS A 18 -10.76 -25.07 -16.28
N PRO A 19 -11.20 -25.58 -17.44
CA PRO A 19 -12.29 -26.57 -17.50
C PRO A 19 -11.98 -27.88 -16.75
N ASP A 20 -10.70 -28.17 -16.48
CA ASP A 20 -10.24 -29.37 -15.76
C ASP A 20 -9.95 -29.12 -14.26
N ASP A 21 -10.31 -27.96 -13.71
CA ASP A 21 -10.03 -27.63 -12.31
C ASP A 21 -10.97 -28.39 -11.34
N ASP A 22 -10.39 -29.17 -10.42
CA ASP A 22 -11.13 -29.75 -9.29
C ASP A 22 -11.40 -28.67 -8.23
N LEU A 23 -12.55 -28.03 -8.37
CA LEU A 23 -12.97 -26.94 -7.50
C LEU A 23 -13.42 -27.46 -6.13
N ALA A 24 -12.97 -26.80 -5.07
CA ALA A 24 -13.44 -27.09 -3.74
C ALA A 24 -14.89 -26.72 -3.53
N ASN A 25 -15.62 -27.62 -2.87
CA ASN A 25 -16.97 -27.31 -2.40
C ASN A 25 -16.90 -26.44 -1.12
N LYS A 26 -18.04 -25.86 -0.73
CA LYS A 26 -18.12 -24.97 0.43
C LYS A 26 -17.68 -25.65 1.74
N ALA A 27 -17.99 -26.93 1.92
CA ALA A 27 -17.61 -27.67 3.12
C ALA A 27 -16.08 -27.87 3.22
N GLN A 28 -15.43 -28.18 2.10
CA GLN A 28 -13.98 -28.35 1.99
C GLN A 28 -13.25 -27.02 2.23
N ILE A 29 -13.81 -25.91 1.74
CA ILE A 29 -13.28 -24.57 2.03
C ILE A 29 -13.39 -24.27 3.53
N GLN A 30 -14.55 -24.51 4.14
CA GLN A 30 -14.75 -24.28 5.57
C GLN A 30 -13.79 -25.11 6.43
N GLU A 31 -13.61 -26.38 6.09
CA GLU A 31 -12.67 -27.28 6.75
C GLU A 31 -11.23 -26.78 6.60
N ALA A 32 -10.83 -26.34 5.41
CA ALA A 32 -9.50 -25.78 5.17
C ALA A 32 -9.26 -24.50 5.98
N ILE A 33 -10.26 -23.63 6.10
CA ILE A 33 -10.22 -22.43 6.96
C ILE A 33 -10.03 -22.84 8.42
N THR A 34 -10.83 -23.78 8.94
CA THR A 34 -10.71 -24.25 10.32
C THR A 34 -9.34 -24.88 10.59
N ASN A 35 -8.84 -25.71 9.69
CA ASN A 35 -7.52 -26.32 9.79
C ASN A 35 -6.40 -25.27 9.80
N LEU A 36 -6.57 -24.19 9.04
CA LEU A 36 -5.63 -23.07 8.99
C LEU A 36 -5.63 -22.26 10.28
N TYR A 37 -6.79 -22.03 10.91
CA TYR A 37 -6.85 -21.40 12.24
C TYR A 37 -6.24 -22.25 13.34
N ASN A 38 -6.39 -23.58 13.27
CA ASN A 38 -5.78 -24.51 14.22
C ASN A 38 -4.25 -24.57 14.05
N ASN A 39 -3.73 -24.23 12.86
CA ASN A 39 -2.30 -24.16 12.60
C ASN A 39 -1.74 -22.75 12.88
N VAL A 40 -1.43 -22.49 14.15
CA VAL A 40 -0.90 -21.21 14.64
C VAL A 40 0.36 -20.76 13.87
N SER A 41 1.24 -21.70 13.53
CA SER A 41 2.48 -21.40 12.80
C SER A 41 2.22 -20.93 11.38
N MET A 42 1.29 -21.60 10.68
CA MET A 42 0.91 -21.21 9.32
C MET A 42 0.17 -19.86 9.32
N LYS A 43 -0.75 -19.66 10.27
CA LYS A 43 -1.44 -18.38 10.46
C LYS A 43 -0.45 -17.22 10.64
N LYS A 44 0.54 -17.37 11.53
CA LYS A 44 1.59 -16.35 11.75
C LYS A 44 2.38 -16.05 10.47
N ARG A 45 2.71 -17.07 9.67
CA ARG A 45 3.39 -16.87 8.39
C ARG A 45 2.53 -16.10 7.40
N LEU A 46 1.24 -16.40 7.31
CA LEU A 46 0.32 -15.73 6.40
C LEU A 46 0.09 -14.26 6.79
N ILE A 47 -0.01 -13.97 8.10
CA ILE A 47 -0.06 -12.60 8.61
C ILE A 47 1.24 -11.86 8.27
N ALA A 48 2.41 -12.48 8.46
CA ALA A 48 3.69 -11.86 8.06
C ALA A 48 3.76 -11.58 6.55
N VAL A 49 3.15 -12.44 5.72
CA VAL A 49 3.00 -12.18 4.28
C VAL A 49 2.06 -11.00 4.03
N ALA A 50 0.95 -10.88 4.75
CA ALA A 50 0.08 -9.70 4.69
C ALA A 50 0.84 -8.42 5.08
N THR A 51 1.66 -8.45 6.13
CA THR A 51 2.53 -7.32 6.52
C THR A 51 3.46 -6.93 5.38
N LEU A 52 4.06 -7.90 4.70
CA LEU A 52 4.96 -7.67 3.57
C LEU A 52 4.21 -7.06 2.37
N ILE A 53 2.99 -7.51 2.10
CA ILE A 53 2.13 -6.95 1.05
C ILE A 53 1.79 -5.49 1.38
N LEU A 54 1.36 -5.20 2.61
CA LEU A 54 1.01 -3.84 3.04
C LEU A 54 2.23 -2.91 3.07
N ARG A 55 3.43 -3.41 3.39
CA ARG A 55 4.66 -2.60 3.33
C ARG A 55 4.96 -2.07 1.93
N GLY A 56 4.56 -2.80 0.89
CA GLY A 56 4.67 -2.35 -0.50
C GLY A 56 3.62 -1.31 -0.91
N LYS A 57 2.66 -0.99 -0.04
CA LYS A 57 1.51 -0.11 -0.32
C LYS A 57 1.31 0.88 0.84
N PRO A 58 2.07 1.99 0.89
CA PRO A 58 2.11 2.89 2.04
C PRO A 58 0.75 3.51 2.38
N HIS A 59 -0.07 3.84 1.39
CA HIS A 59 -1.43 4.37 1.59
C HIS A 59 -2.36 3.34 2.25
N LEU A 60 -2.26 2.08 1.81
CA LEU A 60 -3.07 0.99 2.36
C LEU A 60 -2.63 0.63 3.79
N LYS A 61 -1.32 0.65 4.05
CA LYS A 61 -0.74 0.34 5.37
C LYS A 61 -1.24 1.26 6.49
N ARG A 62 -1.61 2.52 6.18
CA ARG A 62 -2.13 3.47 7.19
C ARG A 62 -3.53 3.13 7.66
N GLN A 63 -4.27 2.32 6.90
CA GLN A 63 -5.72 2.13 7.09
C GLN A 63 -6.09 0.66 7.28
N TYR A 64 -5.16 -0.27 7.08
CA TYR A 64 -5.38 -1.70 7.18
C TYR A 64 -4.33 -2.34 8.07
N GLU A 65 -4.77 -3.17 9.01
CA GLU A 65 -3.87 -4.07 9.71
C GLU A 65 -3.58 -5.33 8.86
N PRO A 66 -2.40 -5.96 9.02
CA PRO A 66 -2.09 -7.23 8.35
C PRO A 66 -3.13 -8.33 8.60
N GLU A 67 -3.69 -8.35 9.82
CA GLU A 67 -4.74 -9.26 10.25
C GLU A 67 -6.03 -9.05 9.46
N ASP A 68 -6.41 -7.81 9.17
CA ASP A 68 -7.62 -7.47 8.40
C ASP A 68 -7.50 -8.00 6.98
N LEU A 69 -6.37 -7.74 6.32
CA LEU A 69 -6.13 -8.20 4.95
C LEU A 69 -6.19 -9.74 4.87
N PHE A 70 -5.67 -10.42 5.89
CA PHE A 70 -5.72 -11.87 6.00
C PHE A 70 -7.16 -12.38 6.22
N GLN A 71 -7.94 -11.75 7.11
CA GLN A 71 -9.33 -12.12 7.37
C GLN A 71 -10.21 -11.90 6.13
N GLU A 72 -10.12 -10.73 5.50
CA GLU A 72 -10.89 -10.43 4.28
C GLU A 72 -10.56 -11.41 3.14
N ALA A 73 -9.31 -11.85 3.02
CA ALA A 73 -8.92 -12.85 2.04
C ALA A 73 -9.61 -14.20 2.32
N LEU A 74 -9.70 -14.63 3.58
CA LEU A 74 -10.44 -15.85 3.94
C LEU A 74 -11.93 -15.71 3.71
N GLU A 75 -12.52 -14.56 4.03
CA GLU A 75 -13.93 -14.28 3.78
C GLU A 75 -14.26 -14.36 2.29
N ARG A 76 -13.44 -13.75 1.44
CA ARG A 76 -13.59 -13.79 -0.02
C ARG A 76 -13.57 -15.20 -0.60
N ILE A 77 -12.73 -16.07 -0.03
CA ILE A 77 -12.70 -17.49 -0.38
C ILE A 77 -13.97 -18.19 0.16
N GLY A 78 -14.37 -17.90 1.39
CA GLY A 78 -15.55 -18.50 2.05
C GLY A 78 -16.89 -18.15 1.39
N ILE A 79 -17.06 -16.91 0.90
CA ILE A 79 -18.24 -16.48 0.15
C ILE A 79 -18.22 -16.91 -1.33
N GLY A 80 -17.10 -17.50 -1.79
CA GLY A 80 -16.98 -18.01 -3.15
C GLY A 80 -16.65 -16.97 -4.23
N LYS A 81 -16.25 -15.75 -3.86
CA LYS A 81 -15.68 -14.78 -4.82
C LYS A 81 -14.40 -15.32 -5.46
N ARG A 82 -13.66 -16.14 -4.70
CA ARG A 82 -12.45 -16.81 -5.14
C ARG A 82 -12.63 -18.32 -5.09
N LYS A 83 -12.63 -18.96 -6.27
CA LYS A 83 -12.70 -20.42 -6.40
C LYS A 83 -11.35 -21.03 -6.07
N TRP A 84 -11.36 -22.15 -5.35
CA TRP A 84 -10.15 -22.89 -4.99
C TRP A 84 -9.97 -24.14 -5.89
N PRO A 85 -9.04 -24.13 -6.87
CA PRO A 85 -8.66 -25.31 -7.62
C PRO A 85 -7.68 -26.16 -6.81
N LYS A 86 -8.20 -27.20 -6.13
CA LYS A 86 -7.43 -28.06 -5.21
C LYS A 86 -6.26 -28.79 -5.87
N ASN A 87 -6.40 -29.08 -7.15
CA ASN A 87 -5.40 -29.79 -7.95
C ASN A 87 -4.20 -28.92 -8.34
N ARG A 88 -4.34 -27.58 -8.34
CA ARG A 88 -3.30 -26.67 -8.84
C ARG A 88 -2.65 -25.84 -7.75
N VAL A 89 -3.40 -25.47 -6.72
CA VAL A 89 -2.93 -24.51 -5.70
C VAL A 89 -3.31 -25.02 -4.31
N ASP A 90 -2.35 -24.98 -3.40
CA ASP A 90 -2.57 -25.26 -1.98
C ASP A 90 -3.39 -24.14 -1.33
N PHE A 91 -4.15 -24.46 -0.28
CA PHE A 91 -5.02 -23.47 0.36
C PHE A 91 -4.25 -22.22 0.87
N PRO A 92 -3.09 -22.35 1.53
CA PRO A 92 -2.28 -21.17 1.91
C PRO A 92 -1.81 -20.37 0.69
N GLY A 93 -1.35 -21.03 -0.38
CA GLY A 93 -0.97 -20.37 -1.63
C GLY A 93 -2.13 -19.59 -2.27
N LEU A 94 -3.35 -20.13 -2.22
CA LEU A 94 -4.55 -19.42 -2.66
C LEU A 94 -4.77 -18.17 -1.80
N VAL A 95 -4.72 -18.29 -0.48
CA VAL A 95 -4.91 -17.15 0.45
C VAL A 95 -3.90 -16.04 0.13
N ILE A 96 -2.63 -16.37 -0.13
CA ILE A 96 -1.61 -15.39 -0.54
C ILE A 96 -1.97 -14.72 -1.86
N GLY A 97 -2.43 -15.49 -2.86
CA GLY A 97 -2.88 -14.96 -4.14
C GLY A 97 -4.05 -13.98 -3.98
N VAL A 98 -5.03 -14.33 -3.13
CA VAL A 98 -6.18 -13.49 -2.82
C VAL A 98 -5.76 -12.22 -2.08
N MET A 99 -4.89 -12.30 -1.05
CA MET A 99 -4.37 -11.12 -0.35
C MET A 99 -3.68 -10.15 -1.31
N LYS A 100 -2.84 -10.65 -2.23
CA LYS A 100 -2.16 -9.82 -3.23
C LYS A 100 -3.14 -9.15 -4.18
N SER A 101 -4.01 -9.93 -4.80
CA SER A 101 -5.02 -9.40 -5.74
C SER A 101 -5.94 -8.40 -5.06
N TRP A 102 -6.39 -8.71 -3.85
CA TRP A 102 -7.30 -7.84 -3.11
C TRP A 102 -6.64 -6.53 -2.68
N SER A 103 -5.40 -6.59 -2.19
CA SER A 103 -4.63 -5.38 -1.88
C SER A 103 -4.41 -4.48 -3.11
N PHE A 104 -4.35 -5.05 -4.32
CA PHE A 104 -4.27 -4.30 -5.58
C PHE A 104 -5.61 -3.66 -5.95
N SER A 105 -6.70 -4.39 -5.77
CA SER A 105 -8.05 -3.84 -5.97
C SER A 105 -8.36 -2.71 -4.99
N LEU A 106 -7.96 -2.82 -3.72
CA LEU A 106 -8.16 -1.80 -2.68
C LEU A 106 -7.41 -0.50 -2.98
N GLU A 107 -6.19 -0.63 -3.48
CA GLU A 107 -5.38 0.53 -3.89
C GLU A 107 -6.01 1.24 -5.11
N LYS A 108 -6.50 0.47 -6.08
CA LYS A 108 -7.18 0.99 -7.26
C LYS A 108 -8.54 1.64 -6.94
N SER A 109 -9.32 1.05 -6.03
CA SER A 109 -10.61 1.62 -5.64
C SER A 109 -10.44 2.93 -4.88
N LYS A 110 -9.40 3.06 -4.06
CA LYS A 110 -9.08 4.32 -3.37
C LYS A 110 -8.54 5.40 -4.28
N ALA A 111 -7.71 5.04 -5.27
CA ALA A 111 -7.32 5.98 -6.32
C ALA A 111 -8.53 6.55 -7.10
N LEU A 112 -9.66 5.81 -7.12
CA LEU A 112 -10.93 6.27 -7.69
C LEU A 112 -11.84 7.00 -6.69
N GLU A 113 -11.81 6.63 -5.40
CA GLU A 113 -12.57 7.28 -4.32
C GLU A 113 -11.97 8.61 -3.85
N ASP A 114 -10.64 8.80 -3.88
CA ASP A 114 -10.01 10.10 -3.60
C ASP A 114 -10.42 11.18 -4.65
N VAL A 115 -10.96 10.76 -5.80
CA VAL A 115 -11.59 11.65 -6.80
C VAL A 115 -13.04 12.02 -6.43
N LYS A 116 -13.65 11.30 -5.49
CA LYS A 116 -15.02 11.47 -5.01
C LYS A 116 -15.03 11.78 -3.52
N VAL A 117 -14.61 13.00 -3.17
CA VAL A 117 -14.87 13.60 -1.86
C VAL A 117 -16.39 13.73 -1.68
N VAL A 118 -17.01 12.76 -1.01
CA VAL A 118 -18.38 12.89 -0.51
C VAL A 118 -18.28 13.61 0.84
N MET A 119 -18.69 14.88 0.85
CA MET A 119 -18.78 15.69 2.06
C MET A 119 -19.92 15.17 2.94
N GLU A 120 -19.64 14.76 4.18
CA GLU A 120 -20.62 14.29 5.17
C GLU A 120 -21.52 15.42 5.75
N HIS A 121 -21.99 16.35 4.91
CA HIS A 121 -22.80 17.49 5.35
C HIS A 121 -24.26 17.52 4.84
N GLU A 122 -24.76 16.43 4.24
CA GLU A 122 -26.16 16.38 3.78
C GLU A 122 -27.12 15.57 4.67
N PHE A 123 -26.75 15.26 5.92
CA PHE A 123 -27.68 14.72 6.93
C PHE A 123 -27.83 15.64 8.14
N ALA A 124 -28.17 16.92 7.91
CA ALA A 124 -28.77 17.75 8.95
C ALA A 124 -29.95 18.54 8.37
N SER A 125 -31.10 18.32 8.99
CA SER A 125 -32.42 18.88 8.67
C SER A 125 -32.43 20.41 8.60
N ALA A 126 -33.28 20.92 7.70
CA ALA A 126 -33.70 22.31 7.57
C ALA A 126 -33.95 23.02 8.91
N ALA A 127 -33.29 24.16 9.13
CA ALA A 127 -33.90 25.40 9.62
C ALA A 127 -32.85 26.53 9.77
N ALA A 128 -33.18 27.67 9.18
CA ALA A 128 -32.89 29.03 9.66
C ALA A 128 -31.44 29.49 9.83
N GLY A 129 -31.08 30.48 8.98
CA GLY A 129 -30.89 31.82 9.51
C GLY A 129 -29.50 32.22 9.98
N ASP A 130 -28.84 32.92 9.07
CA ASP A 130 -28.04 34.13 9.29
C ASP A 130 -26.68 34.06 10.01
N ASP A 131 -25.80 34.87 9.43
CA ASP A 131 -24.58 35.47 9.94
C ASP A 131 -23.23 34.74 9.99
N ALA A 132 -22.27 35.55 9.54
CA ALA A 132 -20.82 35.53 9.76
C ALA A 132 -19.99 34.58 8.87
N LEU A 133 -19.54 35.17 7.75
CA LEU A 133 -18.24 34.91 7.13
C LEU A 133 -17.15 34.85 8.22
N ASN A 134 -16.70 33.65 8.59
CA ASN A 134 -15.43 33.45 9.28
C ASN A 134 -14.44 32.85 8.27
N LEU A 135 -13.77 33.74 7.55
CA LEU A 135 -12.45 33.46 6.98
C LEU A 135 -11.49 33.27 8.15
N GLU A 136 -11.24 32.03 8.54
CA GLU A 136 -9.99 31.64 9.22
C GLU A 136 -9.83 30.12 9.06
N GLU A 137 -9.17 29.80 7.95
CA GLU A 137 -8.46 28.54 7.74
C GLU A 137 -7.49 28.33 8.90
N ILE A 138 -7.89 27.50 9.86
CA ILE A 138 -6.96 26.89 10.80
C ILE A 138 -7.19 25.39 10.68
N ALA A 139 -6.34 24.76 9.87
CA ALA A 139 -6.02 23.34 10.00
C ALA A 139 -5.46 23.14 11.42
N ILE A 140 -6.34 22.89 12.38
CA ILE A 140 -5.93 22.42 13.70
C ILE A 140 -5.61 20.95 13.53
N ASP A 141 -4.37 20.72 13.12
CA ASP A 141 -3.67 19.45 13.21
C ASP A 141 -3.90 18.86 14.60
N SER A 142 -4.52 17.68 14.67
CA SER A 142 -4.80 16.99 15.92
C SER A 142 -3.56 16.28 16.48
N MET A 143 -2.36 16.78 16.19
CA MET A 143 -1.11 16.28 16.74
C MET A 143 -0.78 16.99 18.04
N THR A 144 -0.41 16.21 19.04
CA THR A 144 0.06 16.75 20.31
C THR A 144 1.42 17.43 20.14
N PRO A 145 1.78 18.44 20.95
CA PRO A 145 3.06 19.16 20.82
C PRO A 145 4.31 18.28 20.89
N ILE A 146 4.21 17.08 21.44
CA ILE A 146 5.28 16.09 21.53
C ILE A 146 5.48 15.39 20.17
N GLU A 147 4.40 15.00 19.51
CA GLU A 147 4.44 14.36 18.18
C GLU A 147 4.97 15.32 17.11
N HIS A 148 4.66 16.62 17.24
CA HIS A 148 5.19 17.64 16.34
C HIS A 148 6.71 17.89 16.53
N LEU A 149 7.24 17.66 17.73
CA LEU A 149 8.69 17.74 18.01
C LEU A 149 9.46 16.49 17.56
N GLU A 150 8.85 15.30 17.65
CA GLU A 150 9.46 14.06 17.17
C GLU A 150 9.49 13.97 15.63
N ALA A 151 8.41 14.40 14.96
CA ALA A 151 8.36 14.47 13.50
C ALA A 151 9.40 15.45 12.94
N THR A 152 9.51 16.64 13.53
CA THR A 152 10.51 17.64 13.11
C THR A 152 11.95 17.19 13.41
N GLN A 153 12.18 16.42 14.49
CA GLN A 153 13.51 15.86 14.76
C GLN A 153 13.91 14.78 13.75
N LEU A 154 12.98 13.93 13.31
CA LEU A 154 13.24 12.94 12.26
C LEU A 154 13.55 13.62 10.92
N ASP A 155 12.78 14.65 10.54
CA ASP A 155 13.02 15.40 9.30
C ASP A 155 14.39 16.10 9.31
N ILE A 156 14.80 16.71 10.43
CA ILE A 156 16.13 17.32 10.59
C ILE A 156 17.25 16.26 10.46
N GLN A 157 17.03 15.05 10.99
CA GLN A 157 18.01 13.96 10.86
C GLN A 157 18.12 13.48 9.40
N TRP A 158 17.00 13.32 8.70
CA TRP A 158 16.99 12.96 7.28
C TRP A 158 17.67 14.02 6.41
N GLU A 159 17.34 15.31 6.59
CA GLU A 159 17.98 16.41 5.89
C GLU A 159 19.50 16.43 6.13
N SER A 160 19.94 16.19 7.37
CA SER A 160 21.37 16.13 7.71
C SER A 160 22.09 14.97 7.01
N LEU A 161 21.46 13.79 6.93
CA LEU A 161 21.98 12.62 6.23
C LEU A 161 22.06 12.86 4.71
N PHE A 162 21.06 13.52 4.13
CA PHE A 162 21.04 13.89 2.71
C PHE A 162 22.15 14.90 2.36
N VAL A 163 22.38 15.91 3.20
CA VAL A 163 23.48 16.87 3.01
C VAL A 163 24.83 16.18 3.09
N ILE A 164 25.00 15.24 4.04
CA ILE A 164 26.23 14.46 4.15
C ILE A 164 26.41 13.55 2.93
N LEU A 165 25.36 12.86 2.46
CA LEU A 165 25.42 12.02 1.27
C LEU A 165 25.80 12.82 0.02
N LYS A 166 25.20 14.01 -0.15
CA LYS A 166 25.48 14.90 -1.27
C LYS A 166 26.92 15.41 -1.27
N SER A 167 27.50 15.63 -0.08
CA SER A 167 28.90 16.05 0.05
C SER A 167 29.93 14.98 -0.36
N GLN A 168 29.55 13.70 -0.39
CA GLN A 168 30.46 12.59 -0.72
C GLN A 168 30.68 12.39 -2.23
N TYR A 169 29.86 13.00 -3.07
CA TYR A 169 29.88 12.82 -4.51
C TYR A 169 30.07 14.15 -5.23
N GLN A 170 30.82 14.13 -6.33
CA GLN A 170 30.96 15.32 -7.16
C GLN A 170 29.65 15.57 -7.94
N PRO A 171 29.26 16.82 -8.21
CA PRO A 171 27.98 17.14 -8.88
C PRO A 171 27.81 16.49 -10.25
N GLN A 172 28.90 16.13 -10.93
CA GLN A 172 28.89 15.48 -12.24
C GLN A 172 28.71 13.95 -12.17
N GLU A 173 28.82 13.35 -10.97
CA GLU A 173 28.68 11.91 -10.79
C GLU A 173 27.20 11.50 -10.77
N LEU A 174 26.90 10.33 -11.34
CA LEU A 174 25.53 9.79 -11.39
C LEU A 174 24.85 9.69 -10.01
N PRO A 175 25.52 9.28 -8.92
CA PRO A 175 24.95 9.30 -7.58
C PRO A 175 24.45 10.69 -7.14
N ALA A 176 25.23 11.76 -7.36
CA ALA A 176 24.84 13.12 -7.00
C ALA A 176 23.64 13.62 -7.82
N ARG A 177 23.61 13.28 -9.11
CA ARG A 177 22.49 13.61 -10.01
C ARG A 177 21.21 12.88 -9.63
N ILE A 178 21.31 11.62 -9.20
CA ILE A 178 20.16 10.87 -8.67
C ILE A 178 19.64 11.53 -7.39
N LEU A 179 20.51 11.90 -6.46
CA LEU A 179 20.10 12.57 -5.22
C LEU A 179 19.43 13.92 -5.47
N ALA A 180 19.92 14.71 -6.42
CA ALA A 180 19.33 16.01 -6.77
C ALA A 180 17.89 15.87 -7.30
N VAL A 181 17.63 14.85 -8.12
CA VAL A 181 16.30 14.58 -8.68
C VAL A 181 15.36 13.99 -7.61
N VAL A 182 15.89 13.19 -6.68
CA VAL A 182 15.10 12.66 -5.54
C VAL A 182 14.64 13.77 -4.60
N THR A 183 15.44 14.84 -4.40
CA THR A 183 15.08 15.95 -3.52
C THR A 183 14.03 16.92 -4.08
N GLU A 184 13.73 16.86 -5.37
CA GLU A 184 12.76 17.75 -6.01
C GLU A 184 11.30 17.24 -5.87
N ASP A 185 11.09 16.10 -5.18
CA ASP A 185 9.78 15.50 -4.83
C ASP A 185 8.79 15.36 -6.00
N THR A 186 9.32 15.34 -7.22
CA THR A 186 8.51 15.39 -8.46
C THR A 186 8.29 14.02 -9.09
N PHE A 187 8.94 12.98 -8.57
CA PHE A 187 8.97 11.65 -9.16
C PHE A 187 8.57 10.60 -8.13
N GLU A 188 7.56 9.79 -8.46
CA GLU A 188 7.01 8.77 -7.57
C GLU A 188 7.77 7.45 -7.68
N THR A 189 8.46 7.22 -8.81
CA THR A 189 9.15 5.95 -9.08
C THR A 189 10.62 6.10 -9.47
N LEU A 190 11.42 5.09 -9.11
CA LEU A 190 12.83 4.99 -9.51
C LEU A 190 13.01 4.88 -11.04
N GLU A 191 11.99 4.38 -11.74
CA GLU A 191 11.99 4.30 -13.21
C GLU A 191 11.84 5.68 -13.85
N GLU A 192 10.99 6.54 -13.30
CA GLU A 192 10.84 7.93 -13.73
C GLU A 192 12.12 8.73 -13.51
N ILE A 193 12.78 8.56 -12.36
CA ILE A 193 14.07 9.20 -12.07
C ILE A 193 15.13 8.76 -13.09
N ARG A 194 15.16 7.47 -13.44
CA ARG A 194 16.07 6.93 -14.47
C ARG A 194 15.78 7.54 -15.85
N LEU A 195 14.51 7.64 -16.22
CA LEU A 195 14.07 8.20 -17.50
C LEU A 195 14.39 9.70 -17.57
N ALA A 196 14.15 10.46 -16.50
CA ALA A 196 14.49 11.87 -16.39
C ALA A 196 16.00 12.13 -16.52
N LEU A 197 16.83 11.24 -15.97
CA LEU A 197 18.28 11.34 -16.07
C LEU A 197 18.84 10.84 -17.41
N GLY A 198 18.04 10.14 -18.23
CA GLY A 198 18.45 9.59 -19.52
C GLY A 198 19.50 8.49 -19.43
N VAL A 199 19.53 7.73 -18.32
CA VAL A 199 20.62 6.78 -18.01
C VAL A 199 20.19 5.34 -18.32
N LYS A 200 21.15 4.52 -18.76
CA LYS A 200 20.97 3.07 -18.92
C LYS A 200 20.66 2.43 -17.57
N GLU A 201 19.78 1.43 -17.58
CA GLU A 201 19.33 0.75 -16.37
C GLU A 201 20.47 0.11 -15.57
N SER A 202 21.48 -0.46 -16.25
CA SER A 202 22.67 -1.04 -15.60
C SER A 202 23.42 0.00 -14.77
N ASP A 203 23.59 1.19 -15.31
CA ASP A 203 24.41 2.25 -14.73
C ASP A 203 23.65 2.92 -13.58
N PHE A 204 22.34 3.09 -13.75
CA PHE A 204 21.43 3.55 -12.72
C PHE A 204 21.37 2.58 -11.52
N ARG A 205 21.16 1.27 -11.76
CA ARG A 205 21.13 0.27 -10.67
C ARG A 205 22.46 0.20 -9.92
N ASN A 206 23.59 0.36 -10.61
CA ASN A 206 24.90 0.38 -9.97
C ASN A 206 25.10 1.63 -9.12
N ALA A 207 24.76 2.81 -9.63
CA ALA A 207 24.80 4.06 -8.88
C ALA A 207 23.86 4.03 -7.67
N TRP A 208 22.65 3.48 -7.83
CA TRP A 208 21.68 3.29 -6.75
C TRP A 208 22.21 2.36 -5.65
N LYS A 209 22.84 1.24 -6.01
CA LYS A 209 23.48 0.35 -5.03
C LYS A 209 24.60 1.03 -4.26
N VAL A 210 25.36 1.91 -4.92
CA VAL A 210 26.42 2.70 -4.26
C VAL A 210 25.82 3.69 -3.27
N LEU A 211 24.75 4.40 -3.66
CA LEU A 211 24.00 5.30 -2.78
C LEU A 211 23.43 4.57 -1.56
N MET A 212 22.73 3.45 -1.76
CA MET A 212 22.16 2.67 -0.65
C MET A 212 23.24 2.16 0.31
N ARG A 213 24.40 1.73 -0.20
CA ARG A 213 25.53 1.33 0.65
C ARG A 213 26.12 2.50 1.44
N ALA A 214 26.17 3.69 0.85
CA ALA A 214 26.62 4.90 1.55
C ALA A 214 25.63 5.32 2.63
N ALA A 215 24.31 5.25 2.34
CA ALA A 215 23.25 5.53 3.30
C ALA A 215 23.31 4.58 4.51
N THR A 216 23.43 3.26 4.28
CA THR A 216 23.55 2.27 5.38
C THR A 216 24.82 2.43 6.24
N LYS A 217 25.83 3.15 5.78
CA LYS A 217 27.04 3.47 6.58
C LYS A 217 26.86 4.72 7.43
N LEU A 218 25.91 5.58 7.08
CA LEU A 218 25.63 6.84 7.75
C LEU A 218 24.47 6.74 8.74
N GLU A 219 23.61 5.72 8.61
CA GLU A 219 22.63 5.39 9.64
C GLU A 219 23.35 5.10 10.97
N PRO A 220 22.99 5.79 12.07
CA PRO A 220 23.56 5.51 13.38
C PRO A 220 23.23 4.06 13.75
N LYS A 221 24.26 3.28 14.10
CA LYS A 221 24.05 1.97 14.72
C LYS A 221 23.45 2.22 16.10
N GLU A 222 22.18 1.85 16.26
CA GLU A 222 21.53 1.68 17.57
C GLU A 222 22.36 0.78 18.49
#